data_AF-A0A848RYQ3-F1
#
_entry.id   AF-A0A848RYQ3-F1
#
_cell.length_a   1.000
_cell.length_b   1.000
_cell.length_c   1.000
_cell.angle_alpha   90.00
_cell.angle_beta   90.00
_cell.angle_gamma   90.00
#
_symmetry.space_group_name_H-M   'P 1'
#
loop_
_entity.id
_entity.type
_entity.pdbx_description
1 polymer ?
#
loop_
_entity_poly.entity_id
_entity_poly.type
_entity_poly.pdbx_seq_one_letter_code
_entity_poly.pdbx_strand_id
1 'polypeptide(L)'
;MSGEDFTELLDSLPEGWEKESRDRLGGMLGVTIVNWRSLDADRAPETWERLADWVDWFTDRYQIPQRKIPACWYRHPALVEELTALHTAWTVSFDTVDAGYGPIGWHERLAAALPRIATWYNGECHNGHTEPHTTPQPGHQHDPGWEAWARYPHGRSDARQR
;
A
#
# COMPACT_ATOMS: atom_id res chain seq x y z
N MET A 1 1.18 31.34 -21.93
CA MET A 1 2.28 30.38 -22.14
C MET A 1 1.95 29.58 -23.38
N SER A 2 2.70 29.79 -24.47
CA SER A 2 2.55 29.01 -25.71
C SER A 2 3.17 27.62 -25.54
N GLY A 3 2.72 26.64 -26.32
CA GLY A 3 3.17 25.24 -26.21
C GLY A 3 4.64 24.99 -26.56
N GLU A 4 5.30 25.95 -27.21
CA GLU A 4 6.72 25.87 -27.57
C GLU A 4 7.64 25.96 -26.33
N ASP A 5 7.23 26.74 -25.32
CA ASP A 5 7.94 26.98 -24.06
C ASP A 5 8.06 25.72 -23.19
N PHE A 6 7.11 24.77 -23.35
CA PHE A 6 7.11 23.52 -22.58
C PHE A 6 8.06 22.47 -23.15
N THR A 7 8.26 22.46 -24.46
CA THR A 7 9.07 21.43 -25.12
C THR A 7 10.56 21.74 -24.95
N GLU A 8 10.91 23.02 -25.06
CA GLU A 8 12.26 23.54 -24.79
C GLU A 8 12.67 23.35 -23.31
N LEU A 9 11.70 23.46 -22.39
CA LEU A 9 11.91 23.15 -20.98
C LEU A 9 12.21 21.65 -20.74
N LEU A 10 11.48 20.75 -21.40
CA LEU A 10 11.70 19.30 -21.29
C LEU A 10 13.07 18.89 -21.85
N ASP A 11 13.49 19.48 -22.97
CA ASP A 11 14.79 19.21 -23.59
C ASP A 11 15.98 19.79 -22.81
N SER A 12 15.72 20.76 -21.92
CA SER A 12 16.73 21.36 -21.04
C SER A 12 17.03 20.58 -19.76
N LEU A 13 16.28 19.49 -19.51
CA LEU A 13 16.44 18.69 -18.31
C LEU A 13 17.71 17.82 -18.39
N PRO A 14 18.40 17.60 -17.25
CA PRO A 14 19.57 16.72 -17.21
C PRO A 14 19.24 15.32 -17.73
N GLU A 15 20.18 14.69 -18.44
CA GLU A 15 20.03 13.30 -18.87
C GLU A 15 19.75 12.39 -17.66
N GLY A 16 18.67 11.61 -17.72
CA GLY A 16 18.24 10.72 -16.62
C GLY A 16 17.28 11.36 -15.62
N TRP A 17 16.85 12.62 -15.81
CA TRP A 17 15.91 13.31 -14.92
C TRP A 17 14.59 12.57 -14.73
N GLU A 18 14.08 11.84 -15.71
CA GLU A 18 12.87 11.02 -15.52
C GLU A 18 13.10 9.86 -14.56
N LYS A 19 14.25 9.18 -14.64
CA LYS A 19 14.63 8.10 -13.74
C LYS A 19 14.89 8.64 -12.34
N GLU A 20 15.64 9.74 -12.26
CA GLU A 20 15.97 10.43 -11.02
C GLU A 20 14.75 11.08 -10.35
N SER A 21 13.76 11.55 -11.13
CA SER A 21 12.48 12.06 -10.62
C SER A 21 11.55 10.94 -10.19
N ARG A 22 11.57 9.79 -10.86
CA ARG A 22 10.87 8.58 -10.41
C ARG A 22 11.48 8.03 -9.12
N ASP A 23 12.80 8.20 -8.94
CA ASP A 23 13.56 8.01 -7.70
C ASP A 23 13.25 9.04 -6.61
N ARG A 24 13.06 10.31 -7.01
CA ARG A 24 12.63 11.41 -6.13
C ARG A 24 11.12 11.54 -5.95
N LEU A 25 10.27 10.59 -6.38
CA LEU A 25 8.83 10.58 -6.08
C LEU A 25 8.54 9.93 -4.72
N GLY A 26 9.46 10.07 -3.76
CA GLY A 26 8.98 10.49 -2.46
C GLY A 26 8.47 11.92 -2.65
N GLY A 27 7.21 12.27 -2.35
CA GLY A 27 6.68 13.61 -2.66
C GLY A 27 7.52 14.77 -2.07
N MET A 28 7.02 16.01 -2.04
CA MET A 28 7.76 17.15 -1.42
C MET A 28 8.29 16.87 0.01
N LEU A 29 7.77 15.83 0.68
CA LEU A 29 8.15 15.32 2.00
C LEU A 29 9.04 14.05 1.98
N GLY A 30 9.59 13.64 0.83
CA GLY A 30 10.34 12.39 0.69
C GLY A 30 9.51 11.10 0.88
N VAL A 31 8.17 11.22 0.91
CA VAL A 31 7.24 10.10 1.17
C VAL A 31 6.94 9.34 -0.11
N THR A 32 7.39 8.08 -0.21
CA THR A 32 7.06 7.20 -1.33
C THR A 32 5.74 6.46 -1.08
N ILE A 33 4.75 6.64 -1.94
CA ILE A 33 3.56 5.77 -1.97
C ILE A 33 3.94 4.45 -2.62
N VAL A 34 3.77 3.34 -1.91
CA VAL A 34 4.11 2.01 -2.42
C VAL A 34 2.85 1.33 -2.95
N ASN A 35 2.90 0.92 -4.21
CA ASN A 35 1.90 0.05 -4.83
C ASN A 35 2.58 -1.27 -5.24
N TRP A 36 2.42 -2.30 -4.42
CA TRP A 36 3.06 -3.60 -4.63
C TRP A 36 2.67 -4.27 -5.95
N ARG A 37 1.47 -4.00 -6.47
CA ARG A 37 0.98 -4.57 -7.73
C ARG A 37 1.78 -4.09 -8.96
N SER A 38 2.32 -2.88 -8.89
CA SER A 38 3.07 -2.26 -10.00
C SER A 38 4.50 -1.91 -9.60
N LEU A 39 5.00 -2.48 -8.50
CA LEU A 39 6.35 -2.21 -8.02
C LEU A 39 7.36 -2.90 -8.94
N ASP A 40 8.34 -2.13 -9.39
CA ASP A 40 9.42 -2.64 -10.23
C ASP A 40 10.37 -3.55 -9.43
N ALA A 41 10.88 -4.60 -10.07
CA ALA A 41 11.77 -5.57 -9.45
C ALA A 41 13.07 -4.93 -8.94
N ASP A 42 13.59 -3.89 -9.59
CA ASP A 42 14.82 -3.21 -9.18
C ASP A 42 14.61 -2.40 -7.89
N ARG A 43 13.38 -1.97 -7.62
CA ARG A 43 13.01 -1.14 -6.45
C ARG A 43 12.44 -1.95 -5.29
N ALA A 44 12.04 -3.19 -5.58
CA ALA A 44 11.45 -4.07 -4.59
C ALA A 44 12.37 -4.32 -3.38
N PRO A 45 13.69 -4.61 -3.53
CA PRO A 45 14.57 -4.87 -2.39
C PRO A 45 14.60 -3.70 -1.39
N GLU A 46 14.88 -2.49 -1.85
CA GLU A 46 14.92 -1.29 -1.01
C GLU A 46 13.56 -1.02 -0.35
N THR A 47 12.47 -1.21 -1.09
CA THR A 47 11.11 -1.00 -0.56
C THR A 47 10.78 -2.00 0.55
N TRP A 48 11.18 -3.26 0.39
CA TRP A 48 11.02 -4.30 1.40
C TRP A 48 11.85 -4.03 2.64
N GLU A 49 13.13 -3.68 2.49
CA GLU A 49 14.04 -3.36 3.61
C GLU A 49 13.50 -2.19 4.44
N ARG A 50 13.15 -1.09 3.77
CA ARG A 50 12.58 0.08 4.44
C ARG A 50 11.30 -0.23 5.20
N LEU A 51 10.42 -1.07 4.65
CA LEU A 51 9.21 -1.49 5.35
C LEU A 51 9.55 -2.40 6.54
N ALA A 52 10.48 -3.35 6.37
CA ALA A 52 10.88 -4.27 7.42
C ALA A 52 11.49 -3.53 8.62
N ASP A 53 12.42 -2.61 8.39
CA ASP A 53 13.03 -1.78 9.42
C ASP A 53 11.97 -1.00 10.22
N TRP A 54 10.99 -0.44 9.52
CA TRP A 54 9.89 0.28 10.16
C TRP A 54 8.97 -0.65 10.95
N VAL A 55 8.65 -1.85 10.43
CA VAL A 55 7.80 -2.83 11.13
C VAL A 55 8.50 -3.34 12.40
N ASP A 56 9.81 -3.58 12.35
CA ASP A 56 10.58 -4.00 13.51
C ASP A 56 10.58 -2.92 14.60
N TRP A 57 10.86 -1.66 14.23
CA TRP A 57 10.74 -0.53 15.13
C TRP A 57 9.32 -0.37 15.69
N PHE A 58 8.30 -0.46 14.84
CA PHE A 58 6.90 -0.24 15.19
C PHE A 58 6.41 -1.30 16.18
N THR A 59 6.70 -2.57 15.91
CA THR A 59 6.27 -3.68 16.76
C THR A 59 6.96 -3.64 18.12
N ASP A 60 8.24 -3.29 18.18
CA ASP A 60 8.95 -3.08 19.44
C ASP A 60 8.42 -1.85 20.19
N ARG A 61 8.31 -0.70 19.51
CA ARG A 61 7.90 0.56 20.13
C ARG A 61 6.51 0.51 20.75
N TYR A 62 5.56 -0.13 20.08
CA TYR A 62 4.17 -0.26 20.53
C TYR A 62 3.87 -1.60 21.21
N GLN A 63 4.89 -2.44 21.41
CA GLN A 63 4.77 -3.76 22.04
C GLN A 63 3.66 -4.60 21.38
N ILE A 64 3.64 -4.61 20.05
CA ILE A 64 2.63 -5.34 19.28
C ILE A 64 2.94 -6.84 19.37
N PRO A 65 2.02 -7.67 19.90
CA PRO A 65 2.30 -9.09 20.09
C PRO A 65 2.32 -9.84 18.75
N GLN A 66 3.11 -10.92 18.69
CA GLN A 66 3.24 -11.76 17.49
C GLN A 66 1.92 -12.37 17.00
N ARG A 67 0.91 -12.49 17.87
CA ARG A 67 -0.45 -12.91 17.48
C ARG A 67 -1.18 -11.91 16.57
N LYS A 68 -0.68 -10.67 16.47
CA LYS A 68 -1.21 -9.62 15.58
C LYS A 68 -0.31 -9.43 14.37
N ILE A 69 1.01 -9.34 14.59
CA ILE A 69 2.01 -9.18 13.53
C ILE A 69 3.10 -10.24 13.75
N PRO A 70 3.07 -11.36 13.00
CA PRO A 70 4.06 -12.44 13.18
C PRO A 70 5.38 -12.10 12.50
N ALA A 71 6.46 -12.81 12.85
CA ALA A 71 7.77 -12.65 12.17
C ALA A 71 7.70 -12.96 10.66
N CYS A 72 6.74 -13.77 10.24
CA CYS A 72 6.47 -14.07 8.82
C CYS A 72 5.49 -13.09 8.16
N TRP A 73 5.22 -11.91 8.74
CA TRP A 73 4.23 -10.94 8.23
C TRP A 73 4.35 -10.65 6.72
N TYR A 74 5.57 -10.63 6.18
CA TYR A 74 5.87 -10.39 4.76
C TYR A 74 5.28 -11.47 3.82
N ARG A 75 4.89 -12.62 4.36
CA ARG A 75 4.21 -13.71 3.65
C ARG A 75 2.69 -13.63 3.73
N HIS A 76 2.13 -12.60 4.38
CA HIS A 76 0.70 -12.37 4.51
C HIS A 76 0.31 -11.11 3.70
N PRO A 77 -0.19 -11.25 2.46
CA PRO A 77 -0.39 -10.11 1.56
C PRO A 77 -1.26 -8.99 2.14
N ALA A 78 -2.33 -9.33 2.87
CA ALA A 78 -3.19 -8.33 3.51
C ALA A 78 -2.45 -7.54 4.62
N LEU A 79 -1.54 -8.19 5.36
CA LEU A 79 -0.70 -7.49 6.32
C LEU A 79 0.30 -6.57 5.62
N VAL A 80 0.92 -7.04 4.54
CA VAL A 80 1.85 -6.22 3.74
C VAL A 80 1.17 -4.92 3.29
N GLU A 81 -0.03 -4.99 2.71
CA GLU A 81 -0.76 -3.81 2.25
C GLU A 81 -1.09 -2.84 3.40
N GLU A 82 -1.60 -3.34 4.51
CA GLU A 82 -1.98 -2.48 5.66
C GLU A 82 -0.75 -1.86 6.35
N LEU A 83 0.31 -2.64 6.56
CA LEU A 83 1.54 -2.13 7.18
C LEU A 83 2.23 -1.09 6.29
N THR A 84 2.19 -1.30 4.98
CA THR A 84 2.68 -0.32 4.00
C THR A 84 1.90 1.00 4.08
N ALA A 85 0.58 0.93 4.17
CA ALA A 85 -0.27 2.11 4.32
C ALA A 85 -0.01 2.85 5.65
N LEU A 86 0.14 2.11 6.75
CA LEU A 86 0.47 2.68 8.06
C LEU A 86 1.85 3.34 8.10
N HIS A 87 2.85 2.72 7.48
CA HIS A 87 4.20 3.26 7.36
C HIS A 87 4.20 4.56 6.53
N THR A 88 3.50 4.57 5.40
CA THR A 88 3.35 5.75 4.56
C THR A 88 2.69 6.89 5.33
N ALA A 89 1.59 6.59 6.05
CA ALA A 89 0.91 7.57 6.88
C ALA A 89 1.79 8.07 8.02
N TRP A 90 2.59 7.20 8.63
CA TRP A 90 3.53 7.57 9.71
C TRP A 90 4.56 8.57 9.20
N THR A 91 5.18 8.29 8.05
CA THR A 91 6.22 9.15 7.45
C THR A 91 5.72 10.57 7.21
N VAL A 92 4.50 10.73 6.66
CA VAL A 92 3.88 12.05 6.46
C VAL A 92 3.53 12.70 7.81
N SER A 93 2.96 11.93 8.73
CA SER A 93 2.40 12.46 9.97
C SER A 93 3.45 12.96 10.96
N PHE A 94 4.69 12.49 10.84
CA PHE A 94 5.80 12.86 11.71
C PHE A 94 6.84 13.74 10.98
N ASP A 95 6.50 14.27 9.81
CA ASP A 95 7.37 15.22 9.11
C ASP A 95 7.49 16.54 9.88
N THR A 96 8.67 17.14 9.81
CA THR A 96 8.99 18.43 10.44
C THR A 96 8.13 19.61 9.99
N VAL A 97 7.51 19.53 8.81
CA VAL A 97 6.62 20.59 8.28
C VAL A 97 5.17 20.44 8.72
N ASP A 98 4.82 19.37 9.46
CA ASP A 98 3.46 19.19 9.99
C ASP A 98 3.11 20.29 11.01
N ALA A 99 1.84 20.72 11.00
CA ALA A 99 1.35 21.78 11.90
C ALA A 99 1.12 21.32 13.35
N GLY A 100 1.44 20.06 13.68
CA GLY A 100 1.31 19.44 15.00
C GLY A 100 0.12 18.49 15.16
N TYR A 101 -0.66 18.26 14.10
CA TYR A 101 -1.86 17.41 14.13
C TYR A 101 -1.65 16.04 13.48
N GLY A 102 -0.65 15.90 12.62
CA GLY A 102 -0.30 14.64 11.97
C GLY A 102 -0.11 13.50 12.99
N PRO A 103 0.72 13.66 14.03
CA PRO A 103 1.04 12.57 14.94
C PRO A 103 -0.19 12.00 15.65
N ILE A 104 -1.10 12.85 16.14
CA ILE A 104 -2.32 12.36 16.79
C ILE A 104 -3.27 11.71 15.78
N GLY A 105 -3.42 12.29 14.59
CA GLY A 105 -4.22 11.71 13.51
C GLY A 105 -3.71 10.36 13.03
N TRP A 106 -2.40 10.11 13.08
CA TRP A 106 -1.83 8.81 12.79
C TRP A 106 -2.23 7.76 13.82
N HIS A 107 -2.20 8.10 15.12
CA HIS A 107 -2.60 7.17 16.19
C HIS A 107 -4.09 6.80 16.10
N GLU A 108 -4.96 7.73 15.70
CA GLU A 108 -6.38 7.45 15.45
C GLU A 108 -6.56 6.43 14.31
N ARG A 109 -5.77 6.56 13.23
CA ARG A 109 -5.76 5.61 12.12
C ARG A 109 -5.21 4.25 12.53
N LEU A 110 -4.15 4.23 13.34
CA LEU A 110 -3.60 3.01 13.92
C LEU A 110 -4.66 2.28 14.76
N ALA A 111 -5.39 3.00 15.61
CA ALA A 111 -6.45 2.41 16.42
C ALA A 111 -7.54 1.73 15.56
N ALA A 112 -7.89 2.32 14.42
CA ALA A 112 -8.82 1.75 13.45
C ALA A 112 -8.23 0.55 12.66
N ALA A 113 -6.91 0.51 12.46
CA ALA A 113 -6.20 -0.55 11.73
C ALA A 113 -6.04 -1.84 12.54
N LEU A 114 -5.75 -1.73 13.84
CA LEU A 114 -5.45 -2.89 14.70
C LEU A 114 -6.54 -4.00 14.68
N PRO A 115 -7.86 -3.69 14.68
CA PRO A 115 -8.90 -4.71 14.54
C PRO A 115 -8.88 -5.40 13.16
N ARG A 116 -8.55 -4.69 12.08
CA ARG A 116 -8.44 -5.28 10.73
C ARG A 116 -7.26 -6.24 10.64
N ILE A 117 -6.10 -5.82 11.15
CA ILE A 117 -4.89 -6.66 11.27
C ILE A 117 -5.22 -7.99 11.97
N ALA A 118 -5.95 -7.92 13.09
CA ALA A 118 -6.36 -9.11 13.83
C ALA A 118 -7.42 -9.97 13.10
N THR A 119 -8.13 -9.41 12.12
CA THR A 119 -9.07 -10.15 11.27
C THR A 119 -8.35 -10.92 10.17
N TRP A 120 -7.27 -10.36 9.61
CA TRP A 120 -6.50 -10.99 8.53
C TRP A 120 -5.46 -11.99 9.03
N TYR A 121 -4.98 -11.82 10.25
CA TYR A 121 -4.10 -12.79 10.90
C TYR A 121 -4.64 -13.18 12.26
N ASN A 122 -5.02 -14.45 12.39
CA ASN A 122 -5.66 -15.03 13.56
C ASN A 122 -4.67 -15.82 14.46
N GLY A 123 -3.36 -15.76 14.21
CA GLY A 123 -2.34 -16.41 15.03
C GLY A 123 -1.87 -17.79 14.54
N GLU A 124 -2.26 -18.23 13.34
CA GLU A 124 -1.94 -19.57 12.80
C GLU A 124 -0.44 -19.87 12.59
N CYS A 125 0.46 -18.88 12.63
CA CYS A 125 1.88 -19.07 12.33
C CYS A 125 2.79 -19.27 13.56
N HIS A 126 2.24 -19.68 14.71
CA HIS A 126 2.98 -19.80 15.97
C HIS A 126 4.03 -20.93 15.99
N ASN A 127 3.90 -21.96 15.14
CA ASN A 127 4.82 -23.11 15.03
C ASN A 127 5.53 -23.18 13.66
N GLY A 128 5.57 -22.06 12.93
CA GLY A 128 6.05 -22.00 11.55
C GLY A 128 5.02 -21.38 10.63
N HIS A 129 5.48 -20.89 9.47
CA HIS A 129 4.61 -20.24 8.49
C HIS A 129 3.62 -21.25 7.91
N THR A 130 2.35 -20.89 7.93
CA THR A 130 1.28 -21.60 7.21
C THR A 130 0.86 -20.70 6.06
N GLU A 131 0.97 -21.20 4.84
CA GLU A 131 0.49 -20.43 3.69
C GLU A 131 -1.01 -20.16 3.84
N PRO A 132 -1.48 -18.93 3.60
CA PRO A 132 -2.90 -18.63 3.65
C PRO A 132 -3.65 -19.57 2.70
N HIS A 133 -4.50 -20.44 3.24
CA HIS A 133 -5.37 -21.30 2.44
C HIS A 133 -6.48 -20.46 1.82
N THR A 134 -6.16 -19.73 0.75
CA THR A 134 -7.14 -18.97 -0.01
C THR A 134 -7.48 -19.75 -1.27
N THR A 135 -8.72 -20.19 -1.39
CA THR A 135 -9.25 -20.63 -2.68
C THR A 135 -9.24 -19.41 -3.61
N PRO A 136 -8.51 -19.41 -4.74
CA PRO A 136 -8.53 -18.30 -5.67
C PRO A 136 -9.98 -18.04 -6.09
N GLN A 137 -10.48 -16.83 -5.82
CA GLN A 137 -11.76 -16.44 -6.37
C GLN A 137 -11.58 -16.26 -7.88
N PRO A 138 -12.48 -16.83 -8.71
CA PRO A 138 -12.43 -16.60 -10.14
C PRO A 138 -12.56 -15.10 -10.41
N GLY A 139 -11.59 -14.55 -11.16
CA GLY A 139 -11.63 -13.15 -11.54
C GLY A 139 -12.82 -12.84 -12.46
N HIS A 140 -13.20 -11.56 -12.53
CA HIS A 140 -14.33 -11.10 -13.36
C HIS A 140 -14.23 -11.53 -14.83
N GLN A 141 -13.02 -11.79 -15.33
CA GLN A 141 -12.76 -12.28 -16.69
C GLN A 141 -13.39 -13.65 -16.97
N HIS A 142 -13.66 -14.44 -15.93
CA HIS A 142 -14.30 -15.74 -16.03
C HIS A 142 -15.81 -15.70 -15.70
N ASP A 143 -16.35 -14.53 -15.37
CA ASP A 143 -17.78 -14.35 -15.14
C ASP A 143 -18.46 -13.93 -16.47
N PRO A 144 -19.25 -14.81 -17.10
CA PRO A 144 -19.95 -14.48 -18.35
C PRO A 144 -20.98 -13.36 -18.17
N GLY A 145 -21.39 -13.05 -16.94
CA GLY A 145 -22.26 -11.92 -16.61
C GLY A 145 -21.54 -10.58 -16.47
N TRP A 146 -20.20 -10.57 -16.37
CA TRP A 146 -19.42 -9.36 -16.10
C TRP A 146 -19.60 -8.29 -17.17
N GLU A 147 -19.46 -8.64 -18.46
CA GLU A 147 -19.59 -7.67 -19.54
C GLU A 147 -20.97 -7.01 -19.59
N ALA A 148 -22.02 -7.79 -19.32
CA ALA A 148 -23.38 -7.28 -19.23
C ALA A 148 -23.54 -6.36 -18.01
N TRP A 149 -23.02 -6.77 -16.85
CA TRP A 149 -23.08 -5.99 -15.62
C TRP A 149 -22.31 -4.66 -15.72
N ALA A 150 -21.09 -4.68 -16.27
CA ALA A 150 -20.20 -3.52 -16.38
C ALA A 150 -20.72 -2.42 -17.32
N ARG A 151 -21.67 -2.74 -18.21
CA ARG A 151 -22.33 -1.77 -19.10
C ARG A 151 -23.40 -0.91 -18.39
N TYR A 152 -23.81 -1.30 -17.18
CA TYR A 152 -24.79 -0.53 -16.41
C TYR A 152 -24.08 0.34 -15.36
N PRO A 153 -24.25 1.68 -15.37
CA PRO A 153 -23.50 2.60 -14.50
C PRO A 153 -23.59 2.34 -12.98
N HIS A 154 -24.50 1.47 -12.52
CA HIS A 154 -24.73 1.16 -11.10
C HIS A 154 -25.07 -0.32 -10.83
N GLY A 155 -24.67 -1.25 -11.71
CA GLY A 155 -24.72 -2.69 -11.43
C GLY A 155 -26.11 -3.31 -11.25
N ARG A 156 -27.18 -2.69 -11.79
CA ARG A 156 -28.50 -3.34 -11.89
C ARG A 156 -28.63 -4.02 -13.26
N SER A 157 -28.35 -5.31 -13.32
CA SER A 157 -28.92 -6.16 -14.36
C SER A 157 -30.40 -6.35 -14.03
N ASP A 158 -31.28 -5.89 -14.91
CA ASP A 158 -32.74 -6.03 -14.74
C ASP A 158 -33.14 -7.51 -14.93
N ALA A 159 -32.85 -8.32 -13.92
CA ALA A 159 -33.18 -9.74 -13.86
C ALA A 159 -34.38 -9.99 -12.93
N ARG A 160 -35.41 -9.13 -13.03
CA ARG A 160 -36.74 -9.43 -12.49
C ARG A 160 -37.82 -9.17 -13.53
N GLN A 161 -38.51 -10.27 -13.85
CA GLN A 161 -39.88 -10.37 -14.37
C GLN A 161 -40.07 -10.36 -15.89
N ARG A 162 -39.87 -11.53 -16.50
CA ARG A 162 -40.87 -12.12 -17.40
C ARG A 162 -41.07 -13.58 -17.04
#